data_AF-A0AAW4BFK9-F1
#
_entry.id   AF-A0AAW4BFK9-F1
#
_cell.length_a   1.000
_cell.length_b   1.000
_cell.length_c   1.000
_cell.angle_alpha   90.00
_cell.angle_beta   90.00
_cell.angle_gamma   90.00
#
_symmetry.space_group_name_H-M   'P 1'
#
loop_
_entity.id
_entity.type
_entity.pdbx_description
1 polymer ?
#
loop_
_entity_poly.entity_id
_entity_poly.type
_entity_poly.pdbx_seq_one_letter_code
_entity_poly.pdbx_strand_id
1 'polypeptide(L)'
;MTILLLVIFGLIVGKYYISHSSLTLVPAPKAPNNNEDTDFKAATVADERQLMKPPREDASSAGDARSALNSEPITEERMLAAQTVDEVWHDINPSPALQAIRPKSDAVTEIKAIEIENIEQFRVLATGDAVTVTMPDNQPVNIQVTSSEIQNEGVRTWSGQFELDGEVYPATFTFGKTAILGFIGHPSGQVKLEGNGSEAWVYRVPPNHGYDETSTSH
;
A
#
# COMPACT_ATOMS: atom_id res chain seq x y z
N MET A 1 -33.70 -3.98 33.78
CA MET A 1 -33.62 -2.53 33.50
C MET A 1 -32.15 -2.15 33.44
N THR A 2 -31.50 -2.43 32.31
CA THR A 2 -30.04 -2.22 32.16
C THR A 2 -29.61 -2.24 30.69
N ILE A 3 -30.43 -1.62 29.82
CA ILE A 3 -30.03 -1.28 28.44
C ILE A 3 -30.31 0.21 28.29
N LEU A 4 -29.60 1.03 29.06
CA LEU A 4 -29.67 2.49 28.95
C LEU A 4 -28.46 3.14 29.64
N LEU A 5 -27.23 2.78 29.24
CA LEU A 5 -26.04 3.49 29.71
C LEU A 5 -24.84 3.47 28.74
N LEU A 6 -25.05 3.12 27.46
CA LEU A 6 -24.00 3.11 26.44
C LEU A 6 -24.11 4.22 25.37
N VAL A 7 -25.07 5.14 25.50
CA VAL A 7 -25.31 6.18 24.45
C VAL A 7 -24.82 7.58 24.86
N ILE A 8 -24.31 7.79 26.08
CA ILE A 8 -23.99 9.15 26.57
C ILE A 8 -22.48 9.48 26.59
N PHE A 9 -21.58 8.49 26.50
CA PHE A 9 -20.13 8.78 26.43
C PHE A 9 -19.62 9.15 25.02
N GLY A 10 -20.41 8.94 23.97
CA GLY A 10 -20.06 9.27 22.59
C GLY A 10 -20.19 10.75 22.18
N LEU A 11 -20.60 11.64 23.08
CA LEU A 11 -20.91 13.05 22.74
C LEU A 11 -20.07 14.11 23.45
N ILE A 12 -19.13 13.74 24.34
CA ILE A 12 -18.31 14.72 25.08
C ILE A 12 -16.90 14.90 24.50
N VAL A 13 -16.39 13.93 23.71
CA VAL A 13 -15.08 14.09 23.03
C VAL A 13 -15.20 14.87 21.71
N GLY A 14 -16.39 14.97 21.14
CA GLY A 14 -16.65 15.64 19.85
C GLY A 14 -16.78 17.17 19.88
N LYS A 15 -16.58 17.84 21.03
CA LYS A 15 -16.77 19.30 21.16
C LYS A 15 -15.55 20.09 21.65
N TYR A 16 -14.39 19.45 21.84
CA TYR A 16 -13.17 20.13 22.32
C TYR A 16 -12.01 20.21 21.33
N TYR A 17 -12.26 19.92 20.05
CA TYR A 17 -11.32 20.19 18.95
C TYR A 17 -11.94 21.11 17.89
N ILE A 18 -12.39 22.29 18.32
CA ILE A 18 -12.54 23.44 17.43
C ILE A 18 -11.68 24.54 18.04
N SER A 19 -10.38 24.44 17.81
CA SER A 19 -9.45 25.56 18.01
C SER A 19 -9.09 26.11 16.64
N HIS A 20 -9.31 27.40 16.48
CA HIS A 20 -9.25 28.17 15.25
C HIS A 20 -7.85 28.12 14.62
N SER A 21 -7.72 27.41 13.50
CA SER A 21 -6.63 27.64 12.54
C SER A 21 -7.17 28.44 11.37
N SER A 22 -6.89 29.75 11.36
CA SER A 22 -7.16 30.61 10.21
C SER A 22 -6.40 30.09 9.00
N LEU A 23 -7.10 29.53 8.02
CA LEU A 23 -6.59 29.27 6.68
C LEU A 23 -6.30 30.62 6.01
N THR A 24 -5.04 31.03 5.96
CA THR A 24 -4.59 31.97 4.95
C THR A 24 -4.66 31.28 3.60
N LEU A 25 -5.68 31.60 2.80
CA LEU A 25 -5.76 31.24 1.38
C LEU A 25 -4.54 31.81 0.65
N VAL A 26 -3.64 30.94 0.21
CA VAL A 26 -2.67 31.27 -0.84
C VAL A 26 -3.44 31.28 -2.17
N PRO A 27 -3.39 32.35 -2.97
CA PRO A 27 -4.08 32.36 -4.26
C PRO A 27 -3.44 31.36 -5.22
N ALA A 28 -4.27 30.57 -5.91
CA ALA A 28 -3.82 29.59 -6.90
C ALA A 28 -3.04 30.28 -8.04
N PRO A 29 -1.98 29.64 -8.58
CA PRO A 29 -1.30 30.13 -9.77
C PRO A 29 -2.27 30.13 -10.97
N LYS A 30 -2.31 31.23 -11.72
CA LYS A 30 -3.13 31.35 -12.94
C LYS A 30 -2.74 30.25 -13.94
N ALA A 31 -3.75 29.54 -14.45
CA ALA A 31 -3.59 28.62 -15.56
C ALA A 31 -3.01 29.36 -16.79
N PRO A 32 -2.08 28.76 -17.55
CA PRO A 32 -1.61 29.35 -18.80
C PRO A 32 -2.75 29.38 -19.82
N ASN A 33 -3.00 30.58 -20.35
CA ASN A 33 -3.92 30.88 -21.43
C ASN A 33 -3.26 30.49 -22.75
N ASN A 34 -3.63 29.34 -23.32
CA ASN A 34 -3.16 28.93 -24.65
C ASN A 34 -4.21 29.31 -25.70
N ASN A 35 -4.23 30.59 -26.02
CA ASN A 35 -4.86 31.10 -27.23
C ASN A 35 -3.73 31.63 -28.12
N GLU A 36 -3.15 30.78 -28.96
CA GLU A 36 -2.45 31.25 -30.16
C GLU A 36 -2.34 30.11 -31.19
N ASP A 37 -2.91 30.44 -32.35
CA ASP A 37 -2.84 29.87 -33.69
C ASP A 37 -2.06 28.58 -33.93
N THR A 38 -2.79 27.57 -34.43
CA THR A 38 -2.22 26.57 -35.33
C THR A 38 -3.00 26.57 -36.65
N ASP A 39 -2.46 27.33 -37.60
CA ASP A 39 -2.71 27.16 -39.02
C ASP A 39 -1.97 25.90 -39.50
N PHE A 40 -2.69 24.79 -39.71
CA PHE A 40 -2.26 23.72 -40.61
C PHE A 40 -3.48 23.07 -41.29
N LYS A 41 -3.80 23.62 -42.46
CA LYS A 41 -4.05 22.94 -43.73
C LYS A 41 -4.85 21.62 -43.72
N ALA A 42 -6.05 21.72 -44.28
CA ALA A 42 -6.93 20.62 -44.67
C ALA A 42 -6.32 19.65 -45.69
N ALA A 43 -6.68 18.36 -45.54
CA ALA A 43 -6.79 17.38 -46.61
C ALA A 43 -7.90 16.36 -46.29
N THR A 44 -9.13 16.70 -46.70
CA THR A 44 -10.05 15.93 -47.56
C THR A 44 -10.23 14.41 -47.38
N VAL A 45 -11.44 14.06 -46.87
CA VAL A 45 -12.48 13.12 -47.38
C VAL A 45 -12.31 11.59 -47.26
N ALA A 46 -13.25 10.97 -46.53
CA ALA A 46 -14.31 10.03 -47.01
C ALA A 46 -15.05 9.48 -45.76
N ASP A 47 -16.18 10.05 -45.34
CA ASP A 47 -17.56 9.62 -45.64
C ASP A 47 -17.73 8.14 -46.03
N GLU A 48 -18.19 7.31 -45.09
CA GLU A 48 -19.21 6.26 -45.32
C GLU A 48 -19.95 5.99 -43.99
N ARG A 49 -21.11 6.62 -43.79
CA ARG A 49 -22.18 6.03 -42.97
C ARG A 49 -22.94 5.05 -43.87
N GLN A 50 -23.14 3.80 -43.43
CA GLN A 50 -24.38 2.99 -43.53
C GLN A 50 -24.05 1.55 -43.08
N LEU A 51 -24.63 1.07 -41.97
CA LEU A 51 -25.82 0.21 -41.97
C LEU A 51 -25.48 -1.28 -42.22
N MET A 52 -25.47 -2.11 -41.17
CA MET A 52 -26.33 -3.29 -41.14
C MET A 52 -26.32 -4.02 -39.78
N LYS A 53 -27.55 -4.30 -39.37
CA LYS A 53 -28.05 -5.11 -38.25
C LYS A 53 -27.71 -6.60 -38.48
N PRO A 54 -27.55 -7.44 -37.43
CA PRO A 54 -27.29 -8.85 -37.62
C PRO A 54 -28.55 -9.59 -38.14
N PRO A 55 -28.43 -10.52 -39.10
CA PRO A 55 -29.53 -11.40 -39.45
C PRO A 55 -29.71 -12.52 -38.41
N ARG A 56 -30.98 -12.81 -38.16
CA ARG A 56 -31.48 -13.91 -37.32
C ARG A 56 -31.64 -15.17 -38.19
N GLU A 57 -31.28 -16.30 -37.57
CA GLU A 57 -31.64 -17.72 -37.73
C GLU A 57 -32.50 -18.16 -38.94
N ASP A 58 -32.11 -19.28 -39.56
CA ASP A 58 -33.01 -20.45 -39.69
C ASP A 58 -32.25 -21.79 -39.86
N ALA A 59 -32.50 -22.64 -38.86
CA ALA A 59 -32.60 -24.10 -38.77
C ALA A 59 -32.15 -25.06 -39.90
N SER A 60 -31.41 -26.11 -39.48
CA SER A 60 -31.87 -27.52 -39.40
C SER A 60 -30.85 -28.55 -39.88
N SER A 61 -30.36 -29.41 -38.98
CA SER A 61 -30.51 -30.87 -39.14
C SER A 61 -30.20 -31.59 -37.83
N ALA A 62 -31.04 -32.56 -37.51
CA ALA A 62 -31.17 -33.25 -36.24
C ALA A 62 -30.15 -34.38 -36.02
N GLY A 63 -29.92 -34.71 -34.74
CA GLY A 63 -29.24 -35.92 -34.29
C GLY A 63 -29.28 -36.05 -32.76
N ASP A 64 -30.19 -36.88 -32.27
CA ASP A 64 -30.49 -37.19 -30.87
C ASP A 64 -29.29 -37.58 -29.99
N ALA A 65 -29.27 -37.13 -28.73
CA ALA A 65 -29.56 -37.98 -27.56
C ALA A 65 -29.14 -37.33 -26.23
N ARG A 66 -30.06 -37.43 -25.27
CA ARG A 66 -30.02 -36.99 -23.88
C ARG A 66 -28.73 -37.36 -23.12
N SER A 67 -28.08 -36.37 -22.52
CA SER A 67 -27.45 -36.52 -21.20
C SER A 67 -27.70 -35.25 -20.40
N ALA A 68 -28.67 -35.34 -19.50
CA ALA A 68 -28.99 -34.29 -18.56
C ALA A 68 -27.90 -34.21 -17.47
N LEU A 69 -27.67 -32.98 -16.99
CA LEU A 69 -27.11 -32.64 -15.67
C LEU A 69 -25.63 -32.96 -15.46
N ASN A 70 -24.76 -32.01 -15.85
CA ASN A 70 -23.84 -31.38 -14.89
C ASN A 70 -23.30 -30.08 -15.51
N SER A 71 -24.15 -29.06 -15.59
CA SER A 71 -23.68 -27.68 -15.68
C SER A 71 -23.27 -27.25 -14.27
N GLU A 72 -22.11 -27.72 -13.82
CA GLU A 72 -21.38 -26.97 -12.81
C GLU A 72 -21.01 -25.65 -13.48
N PRO A 73 -21.48 -24.48 -12.97
CA PRO A 73 -20.86 -23.24 -13.38
C PRO A 73 -19.40 -23.39 -13.00
N ILE A 74 -18.52 -23.38 -13.99
CA ILE A 74 -17.09 -23.23 -13.78
C ILE A 74 -16.99 -21.87 -13.11
N THR A 75 -16.88 -21.87 -11.78
CA THR A 75 -16.69 -20.66 -11.00
C THR A 75 -15.42 -20.01 -11.55
N GLU A 76 -15.58 -18.89 -12.26
CA GLU A 76 -14.52 -17.94 -12.63
C GLU A 76 -13.93 -17.25 -11.37
N GLU A 77 -13.80 -17.99 -10.28
CA GLU A 77 -13.00 -17.68 -9.09
C GLU A 77 -12.04 -18.85 -8.91
N ARG A 78 -11.13 -19.04 -9.86
CA ARG A 78 -9.84 -19.59 -9.47
C ARG A 78 -9.21 -18.52 -8.59
N MET A 79 -9.51 -18.58 -7.30
CA MET A 79 -8.76 -17.92 -6.24
C MET A 79 -7.29 -18.00 -6.63
N LEU A 80 -6.65 -16.87 -6.89
CA LEU A 80 -5.22 -16.81 -6.73
C LEU A 80 -5.00 -17.25 -5.28
N ALA A 81 -4.44 -18.45 -5.08
CA ALA A 81 -4.21 -18.96 -3.74
C ALA A 81 -3.36 -17.92 -3.01
N ALA A 82 -3.72 -17.63 -1.76
CA ALA A 82 -2.90 -16.81 -0.88
C ALA A 82 -1.44 -17.27 -0.98
N GLN A 83 -0.54 -16.33 -1.27
CA GLN A 83 0.88 -16.65 -1.33
C GLN A 83 1.51 -16.49 0.06
N THR A 84 2.51 -17.31 0.33
CA THR A 84 3.43 -17.10 1.45
C THR A 84 4.80 -16.80 0.86
N VAL A 85 5.35 -15.65 1.23
CA VAL A 85 6.69 -15.23 0.83
C VAL A 85 7.61 -15.34 2.03
N ASP A 86 8.48 -16.32 2.00
CA ASP A 86 9.46 -16.53 3.06
C ASP A 86 10.72 -15.71 2.77
N GLU A 87 11.31 -15.14 3.83
CA GLU A 87 12.61 -14.46 3.81
C GLU A 87 12.77 -13.45 2.66
N VAL A 88 11.93 -12.40 2.68
CA VAL A 88 11.84 -11.38 1.62
C VAL A 88 13.17 -10.69 1.27
N TRP A 89 14.05 -10.59 2.25
CA TRP A 89 15.28 -9.84 2.14
C TRP A 89 16.44 -10.52 2.86
N HIS A 90 17.65 -10.17 2.44
CA HIS A 90 18.89 -10.60 3.06
C HIS A 90 19.74 -9.39 3.45
N ASP A 91 20.64 -9.60 4.41
CA ASP A 91 21.54 -8.55 4.89
C ASP A 91 22.63 -8.24 3.85
N ILE A 92 22.94 -6.96 3.66
CA ILE A 92 23.96 -6.49 2.72
C ILE A 92 24.93 -5.51 3.37
N ASN A 93 26.05 -5.27 2.68
CA ASN A 93 26.82 -4.06 2.92
C ASN A 93 26.15 -2.90 2.18
N PRO A 94 25.86 -1.77 2.84
CA PRO A 94 25.10 -0.69 2.25
C PRO A 94 25.85 -0.02 1.10
N SER A 95 25.16 0.22 -0.02
CA SER A 95 25.67 1.04 -1.11
C SER A 95 25.91 2.50 -0.67
N PRO A 96 26.70 3.29 -1.42
CA PRO A 96 26.84 4.72 -1.14
C PRO A 96 25.50 5.48 -1.16
N ALA A 97 24.56 5.06 -2.02
CA ALA A 97 23.23 5.65 -2.09
C ALA A 97 22.42 5.34 -0.82
N LEU A 98 22.47 4.09 -0.35
CA LEU A 98 21.81 3.69 0.89
C LEU A 98 22.45 4.37 2.12
N GLN A 99 23.77 4.50 2.15
CA GLN A 99 24.48 5.21 3.22
C GLN A 99 24.06 6.67 3.34
N ALA A 100 23.77 7.34 2.22
CA ALA A 100 23.34 8.74 2.21
C ALA A 100 22.01 8.97 2.94
N ILE A 101 21.17 7.94 3.06
CA ILE A 101 19.88 7.98 3.76
C ILE A 101 19.91 7.26 5.11
N ARG A 102 21.08 6.87 5.62
CA ARG A 102 21.19 6.21 6.91
C ARG A 102 20.59 7.10 8.02
N PRO A 103 19.77 6.53 8.93
CA PRO A 103 19.31 7.22 10.13
C PRO A 103 20.49 7.85 10.89
N LYS A 104 20.35 9.15 11.22
CA LYS A 104 21.41 9.97 11.82
C LYS A 104 21.37 10.03 13.34
N SER A 105 20.30 9.53 13.97
CA SER A 105 20.17 9.56 15.41
C SER A 105 21.09 8.53 16.05
N ASP A 106 21.93 8.97 16.99
CA ASP A 106 22.80 8.08 17.77
C ASP A 106 22.02 7.11 18.67
N ALA A 107 20.73 7.36 18.88
CA ALA A 107 19.85 6.49 19.64
C ALA A 107 19.46 5.22 18.88
N VAL A 108 19.66 5.18 17.56
CA VAL A 108 19.42 3.99 16.74
C VAL A 108 20.63 3.06 16.85
N THR A 109 20.53 2.08 17.76
CA THR A 109 21.59 1.09 18.02
C THR A 109 21.38 -0.21 17.25
N GLU A 110 20.14 -0.60 17.01
CA GLU A 110 19.76 -1.78 16.23
C GLU A 110 19.42 -1.35 14.79
N ILE A 111 20.36 -1.54 13.87
CA ILE A 111 20.22 -1.15 12.47
C ILE A 111 20.99 -2.09 11.56
N LYS A 112 20.37 -2.49 10.45
CA LYS A 112 20.99 -3.28 9.39
C LYS A 112 20.56 -2.82 8.00
N ALA A 113 21.45 -3.00 7.03
CA ALA A 113 21.14 -2.77 5.63
C ALA A 113 20.68 -4.10 5.01
N ILE A 114 19.62 -4.05 4.22
CA ILE A 114 19.04 -5.21 3.54
C ILE A 114 18.84 -4.94 2.06
N GLU A 115 18.79 -6.01 1.27
CA GLU A 115 18.27 -6.00 -0.09
C GLU A 115 17.05 -6.93 -0.19
N ILE A 116 15.96 -6.39 -0.72
CA ILE A 116 14.72 -7.11 -1.03
C ILE A 116 14.94 -7.88 -2.32
N GLU A 117 14.92 -9.22 -2.24
CA GLU A 117 15.28 -10.10 -3.37
C GLU A 117 14.30 -9.96 -4.53
N ASN A 118 12.99 -9.95 -4.23
CA ASN A 118 11.93 -9.76 -5.22
C ASN A 118 11.01 -8.61 -4.82
N ILE A 119 11.46 -7.39 -5.10
CA ILE A 119 10.70 -6.17 -4.76
C ILE A 119 9.33 -6.13 -5.43
N GLU A 120 9.19 -6.68 -6.64
CA GLU A 120 7.90 -6.68 -7.34
C GLU A 120 6.90 -7.61 -6.67
N GLN A 121 7.32 -8.78 -6.20
CA GLN A 121 6.46 -9.68 -5.41
C GLN A 121 6.08 -9.05 -4.06
N PHE A 122 7.06 -8.47 -3.36
CA PHE A 122 6.82 -7.85 -2.05
C PHE A 122 5.91 -6.61 -2.12
N ARG A 123 6.04 -5.82 -3.20
CA ARG A 123 5.22 -4.62 -3.46
C ARG A 123 3.74 -4.94 -3.69
N VAL A 124 3.44 -6.09 -4.29
CA VAL A 124 2.09 -6.43 -4.76
C VAL A 124 1.35 -7.42 -3.86
N LEU A 125 1.87 -7.68 -2.66
CA LEU A 125 1.16 -8.49 -1.67
C LEU A 125 -0.27 -7.97 -1.46
N ALA A 126 -1.20 -8.91 -1.42
CA ALA A 126 -2.64 -8.67 -1.34
C ALA A 126 -3.23 -9.25 -0.06
N THR A 127 -4.45 -8.84 0.28
CA THR A 127 -5.18 -9.38 1.43
C THR A 127 -5.24 -10.91 1.36
N GLY A 128 -4.86 -11.57 2.46
CA GLY A 128 -4.77 -13.02 2.57
C GLY A 128 -3.38 -13.58 2.34
N ASP A 129 -2.47 -12.83 1.74
CA ASP A 129 -1.06 -13.21 1.63
C ASP A 129 -0.35 -13.15 2.99
N ALA A 130 0.73 -13.91 3.11
CA ALA A 130 1.60 -13.94 4.28
C ALA A 130 3.03 -13.64 3.87
N VAL A 131 3.79 -12.99 4.76
CA VAL A 131 5.19 -12.66 4.49
C VAL A 131 6.06 -12.77 5.72
N THR A 132 7.20 -13.44 5.59
CA THR A 132 8.19 -13.56 6.66
C THR A 132 9.32 -12.55 6.44
N VAL A 133 9.54 -11.67 7.41
CA VAL A 133 10.62 -10.67 7.40
C VAL A 133 11.50 -10.80 8.62
N THR A 134 12.78 -10.40 8.51
CA THR A 134 13.71 -10.41 9.66
C THR A 134 13.84 -9.02 10.26
N MET A 135 13.65 -8.93 11.58
CA MET A 135 13.84 -7.72 12.37
C MET A 135 15.33 -7.35 12.48
N PRO A 136 15.69 -6.14 12.97
CA PRO A 136 17.09 -5.73 13.17
C PRO A 136 17.91 -6.66 14.07
N ASP A 137 17.25 -7.35 15.00
CA ASP A 137 17.82 -8.35 15.91
C ASP A 137 17.82 -9.78 15.32
N ASN A 138 17.51 -9.91 14.02
CA ASN A 138 17.38 -11.14 13.25
C ASN A 138 16.26 -12.08 13.69
N GLN A 139 15.35 -11.63 14.56
CA GLN A 139 14.15 -12.41 14.84
C GLN A 139 13.20 -12.36 13.62
N PRO A 140 12.69 -13.51 13.15
CA PRO A 140 11.70 -13.52 12.08
C PRO A 140 10.33 -13.13 12.63
N VAL A 141 9.54 -12.41 11.83
CA VAL A 141 8.11 -12.21 12.06
C VAL A 141 7.34 -12.59 10.81
N ASN A 142 6.22 -13.30 11.00
CA ASN A 142 5.30 -13.65 9.93
C ASN A 142 4.10 -12.68 9.97
N ILE A 143 4.00 -11.84 8.95
CA ILE A 143 2.99 -10.81 8.81
C ILE A 143 1.91 -11.31 7.87
N GLN A 144 0.68 -11.31 8.36
CA GLN A 144 -0.51 -11.58 7.55
C GLN A 144 -1.05 -10.29 6.95
N VAL A 145 -1.15 -10.22 5.63
CA VAL A 145 -1.61 -9.04 4.91
C VAL A 145 -3.12 -8.94 5.01
N THR A 146 -3.60 -7.82 5.54
CA THR A 146 -5.02 -7.58 5.81
C THR A 146 -5.62 -6.55 4.86
N SER A 147 -4.82 -5.63 4.33
CA SER A 147 -5.24 -4.63 3.34
C SER A 147 -4.15 -4.34 2.33
N SER A 148 -4.53 -4.02 1.09
CA SER A 148 -3.64 -3.58 0.03
C SER A 148 -4.36 -2.53 -0.81
N GLU A 149 -3.71 -1.38 -1.01
CA GLU A 149 -4.26 -0.20 -1.64
C GLU A 149 -3.28 0.34 -2.69
N ILE A 150 -3.85 0.84 -3.79
CA ILE A 150 -3.11 1.56 -4.82
C ILE A 150 -3.63 2.99 -4.82
N GLN A 151 -2.75 3.94 -4.57
CA GLN A 151 -3.04 5.37 -4.60
C GLN A 151 -2.68 5.96 -5.97
N ASN A 152 -2.96 7.25 -6.13
CA ASN A 152 -2.58 7.99 -7.35
C ASN A 152 -1.06 7.89 -7.60
N GLU A 153 -0.67 7.99 -8.87
CA GLU A 153 0.73 7.93 -9.31
C GLU A 153 1.44 6.58 -9.08
N GLY A 154 0.67 5.51 -8.79
CA GLY A 154 1.19 4.16 -8.68
C GLY A 154 1.87 3.84 -7.35
N VAL A 155 1.67 4.70 -6.33
CA VAL A 155 2.07 4.39 -4.95
C VAL A 155 1.23 3.22 -4.46
N ARG A 156 1.88 2.17 -3.96
CA ARG A 156 1.23 1.00 -3.37
C ARG A 156 1.49 0.95 -1.89
N THR A 157 0.46 0.67 -1.12
CA THR A 157 0.58 0.45 0.32
C THR A 157 -0.13 -0.83 0.67
N TRP A 158 0.52 -1.72 1.41
CA TRP A 158 -0.19 -2.81 2.07
C TRP A 158 0.04 -2.74 3.57
N SER A 159 -0.96 -3.19 4.31
CA SER A 159 -0.93 -3.31 5.76
C SER A 159 -1.27 -4.73 6.18
N GLY A 160 -0.71 -5.13 7.30
CA GLY A 160 -0.88 -6.44 7.86
C GLY A 160 -0.69 -6.44 9.37
N GLN A 161 -0.70 -7.63 9.94
CA GLN A 161 -0.52 -7.83 11.36
C GLN A 161 0.20 -9.14 11.63
N PHE A 162 0.91 -9.19 12.75
CA PHE A 162 1.51 -10.42 13.26
C PHE A 162 1.19 -10.56 14.74
N GLU A 163 1.28 -11.80 15.24
CA GLU A 163 1.07 -12.11 16.65
C GLU A 163 2.41 -12.38 17.32
N LEU A 164 2.61 -11.82 18.51
CA LEU A 164 3.77 -12.08 19.37
C LEU A 164 3.28 -12.11 20.82
N ASP A 165 3.56 -13.21 21.52
CA ASP A 165 3.16 -13.43 22.91
C ASP A 165 1.64 -13.21 23.18
N GLY A 166 0.79 -13.55 22.22
CA GLY A 166 -0.68 -13.42 22.31
C GLY A 166 -1.22 -12.02 22.02
N GLU A 167 -0.36 -11.06 21.69
CA GLU A 167 -0.73 -9.70 21.31
C GLU A 167 -0.55 -9.49 19.80
N VAL A 168 -1.41 -8.67 19.20
CA VAL A 168 -1.40 -8.39 17.76
C VAL A 168 -0.73 -7.06 17.48
N TYR A 169 0.26 -7.07 16.58
CA TYR A 169 1.05 -5.90 16.22
C TYR A 169 0.87 -5.55 14.74
N PRO A 170 0.73 -4.26 14.40
CA PRO A 170 0.53 -3.82 13.03
C PRO A 170 1.83 -3.77 12.25
N ALA A 171 1.73 -3.95 10.93
CA ALA A 171 2.79 -3.64 9.98
C ALA A 171 2.20 -2.92 8.75
N THR A 172 2.96 -1.99 8.19
CA THR A 172 2.57 -1.24 6.98
C THR A 172 3.80 -0.99 6.12
N PHE A 173 3.67 -1.21 4.81
CA PHE A 173 4.72 -0.94 3.83
C PHE A 173 4.15 -0.12 2.69
N THR A 174 4.90 0.89 2.27
CA THR A 174 4.55 1.82 1.19
C THR A 174 5.68 1.87 0.17
N PHE A 175 5.31 1.72 -1.09
CA PHE A 175 6.20 1.66 -2.24
C PHE A 175 5.86 2.81 -3.17
N GLY A 176 6.77 3.76 -3.28
CA GLY A 176 6.71 4.81 -4.29
C GLY A 176 7.29 4.34 -5.63
N LYS A 177 7.64 5.31 -6.47
CA LYS A 177 8.35 5.02 -7.74
C LYS A 177 9.68 4.30 -7.48
N THR A 178 10.42 4.76 -6.49
CA THR A 178 11.69 4.14 -6.06
C THR A 178 11.82 4.06 -4.54
N ALA A 179 11.19 4.97 -3.78
CA ALA A 179 11.22 4.95 -2.32
C ALA A 179 10.47 3.75 -1.74
N ILE A 180 11.00 3.20 -0.66
CA ILE A 180 10.35 2.18 0.16
C ILE A 180 10.30 2.70 1.59
N LEU A 181 9.11 2.68 2.19
CA LEU A 181 8.91 3.02 3.60
C LEU A 181 8.16 1.86 4.26
N GLY A 182 8.59 1.48 5.46
CA GLY A 182 7.95 0.43 6.22
C GLY A 182 7.90 0.76 7.71
N PHE A 183 6.90 0.20 8.36
CA PHE A 183 6.65 0.31 9.78
C PHE A 183 6.20 -1.05 10.29
N ILE A 184 6.79 -1.50 11.40
CA ILE A 184 6.38 -2.71 12.11
C ILE A 184 6.31 -2.36 13.61
N GLY A 185 5.11 -2.44 14.18
CA GLY A 185 4.92 -2.30 15.62
C GLY A 185 5.56 -3.47 16.36
N HIS A 186 6.22 -3.22 17.49
CA HIS A 186 6.85 -4.27 18.28
C HIS A 186 6.98 -3.81 19.75
N PRO A 187 6.85 -4.69 20.75
CA PRO A 187 6.86 -4.31 22.16
C PRO A 187 8.17 -3.66 22.63
N SER A 188 9.31 -4.05 22.05
CA SER A 188 10.61 -3.43 22.36
C SER A 188 10.89 -2.11 21.63
N GLY A 189 9.94 -1.62 20.81
CA GLY A 189 10.06 -0.38 20.06
C GLY A 189 9.75 -0.57 18.58
N GLN A 190 9.27 0.48 17.94
CA GLN A 190 8.83 0.45 16.54
C GLN A 190 10.01 0.15 15.62
N VAL A 191 9.83 -0.75 14.66
CA VAL A 191 10.81 -1.00 13.60
C VAL A 191 10.41 -0.22 12.37
N LYS A 192 11.37 0.49 11.78
CA LYS A 192 11.21 1.24 10.54
C LYS A 192 12.03 0.60 9.44
N LEU A 193 11.52 0.73 8.22
CA LEU A 193 12.24 0.42 6.99
C LEU A 193 12.27 1.69 6.13
N GLU A 194 13.44 2.13 5.70
CA GLU A 194 13.60 3.29 4.83
C GLU A 194 14.61 2.96 3.73
N GLY A 195 14.18 3.04 2.46
CA GLY A 195 14.96 2.51 1.35
C GLY A 195 14.66 3.15 -0.01
N ASN A 196 15.42 2.70 -1.00
CA ASN A 196 15.32 3.13 -2.39
C ASN A 196 15.69 1.96 -3.33
N GLY A 197 14.84 1.70 -4.33
CA GLY A 197 15.01 0.56 -5.24
C GLY A 197 14.65 -0.75 -4.55
N SER A 198 15.63 -1.65 -4.41
CA SER A 198 15.54 -2.90 -3.64
C SER A 198 16.24 -2.81 -2.28
N GLU A 199 17.04 -1.78 -2.04
CA GLU A 199 17.86 -1.66 -0.82
C GLU A 199 17.17 -0.81 0.24
N ALA A 200 17.31 -1.18 1.51
CA ALA A 200 16.75 -0.42 2.62
C ALA A 200 17.55 -0.56 3.92
N TRP A 201 17.41 0.42 4.81
CA TRP A 201 17.74 0.29 6.22
C TRP A 201 16.55 -0.26 6.98
N VAL A 202 16.78 -1.26 7.83
CA VAL A 202 15.82 -1.74 8.83
C VAL A 202 16.38 -1.44 10.20
N TYR A 203 15.63 -0.73 11.04
CA TYR A 203 16.14 -0.29 12.33
C TYR A 203 15.05 -0.08 13.36
N ARG A 204 15.41 -0.23 14.63
CA ARG A 204 14.51 -0.02 15.76
C ARG A 204 14.59 1.43 16.25
N VAL A 205 13.44 2.06 16.40
CA VAL A 205 13.31 3.38 17.03
C VAL A 205 13.11 3.18 18.53
N PRO A 206 13.96 3.78 19.38
CA PRO A 206 13.81 3.68 20.82
C PRO A 206 12.47 4.26 21.29
N PRO A 207 11.82 3.67 22.32
CA PRO A 207 10.52 4.13 22.83
C PRO A 207 10.49 5.60 23.29
N ASN A 208 11.65 6.18 23.64
CA ASN A 208 11.75 7.47 24.33
C ASN A 208 12.29 8.63 23.49
N HIS A 209 12.54 8.46 22.18
CA HIS A 209 13.07 9.53 21.31
C HIS A 209 11.98 10.33 20.58
N GLY A 210 10.86 10.59 21.26
CA GLY A 210 9.74 11.40 20.75
C GLY A 210 9.59 12.78 21.40
N TYR A 211 10.38 13.11 22.43
CA TYR A 211 10.31 14.38 23.15
C TYR A 211 11.70 14.88 23.51
N ASP A 212 12.38 15.52 22.56
CA ASP A 212 13.35 16.53 22.94
C ASP A 212 12.55 17.75 23.43
N GLU A 213 12.22 17.76 24.72
CA GLU A 213 11.96 19.03 25.39
C GLU A 213 13.29 19.77 25.52
N THR A 214 13.71 20.45 24.45
CA THR A 214 14.63 21.58 24.62
C THR A 214 13.88 22.70 25.31
N SER A 215 13.74 22.56 26.64
CA SER A 215 13.61 23.69 27.55
C SER A 215 14.88 24.53 27.45
N THR A 216 14.97 25.39 26.44
CA THR A 216 15.82 26.58 26.51
C THR A 216 14.98 27.72 27.07
N SER A 217 14.96 27.80 28.39
CA SER A 217 14.78 29.07 29.09
C SER A 217 16.04 29.89 28.87
N HIS A 218 15.90 31.03 28.18
CA HIS A 218 16.71 32.24 28.37
C HIS A 218 15.86 33.46 28.05
#